data_AF-F2J495-F1
#
_entry.id   AF-F2J495-F1
#
_cell.length_a   1.000
_cell.length_b   1.000
_cell.length_c   1.000
_cell.angle_alpha   90.00
_cell.angle_beta   90.00
_cell.angle_gamma   90.00
#
_symmetry.space_group_name_H-M   'P 1'
#
loop_
_entity.id
_entity.type
_entity.pdbx_description
1 polymer ?
#
loop_
_entity_poly.entity_id
_entity_poly.type
_entity_poly.pdbx_seq_one_letter_code
_entity_poly.pdbx_strand_id
1 'polypeptide(L)'
;MTMDAIRERLGRPDLDDATLLTCMAEAIAALGLDVSAEDLAARPWDDQGRRLVVSCLALPQPRRELAMPEHHLAVGPLHLGDRLRSAWRSLLGARSTLGES
;
A
#
# COMPACT_ATOMS: atom_id res chain seq x y z
N MET A 1 -11.22 -4.83 16.61
CA MET A 1 -9.75 -4.78 16.50
C MET A 1 -9.30 -3.48 17.14
N THR A 2 -8.26 -3.48 17.98
CA THR A 2 -7.77 -2.27 18.70
C THR A 2 -7.03 -1.32 17.75
N MET A 3 -6.83 -0.06 18.16
CA MET A 3 -6.02 0.91 17.39
C MET A 3 -4.63 0.36 17.05
N ASP A 4 -4.03 -0.40 17.96
CA ASP A 4 -2.73 -1.05 17.73
C ASP A 4 -2.70 -1.98 16.53
N ALA A 5 -3.76 -2.75 16.33
CA ALA A 5 -3.82 -3.66 15.20
C ALA A 5 -4.21 -2.93 13.88
N ILE A 6 -4.78 -1.71 13.96
CA ILE A 6 -4.91 -0.83 12.78
C ILE A 6 -3.50 -0.35 12.37
N ARG A 7 -2.70 0.11 13.33
CA ARG A 7 -1.31 0.53 13.09
C ARG A 7 -0.46 -0.59 12.52
N GLU A 8 -0.57 -1.79 13.08
CA GLU A 8 0.17 -2.96 12.61
C GLU A 8 -0.18 -3.28 11.15
N ARG A 9 -1.48 -3.26 10.80
CA ARG A 9 -1.91 -3.48 9.42
C ARG A 9 -1.44 -2.39 8.46
N LEU A 10 -1.43 -1.13 8.89
CA LEU A 10 -0.92 -0.03 8.09
C LEU A 10 0.60 -0.03 7.97
N GLY A 11 1.32 -0.85 8.75
CA GLY A 11 2.76 -0.79 8.87
C GLY A 11 3.25 0.54 9.49
N ARG A 12 2.40 1.18 10.30
CA ARG A 12 2.62 2.53 10.86
C ARG A 12 2.47 2.55 12.38
N PRO A 13 3.39 1.87 13.12
CA PRO A 13 3.40 1.88 14.58
C PRO A 13 3.71 3.26 15.19
N ASP A 14 4.19 4.20 14.38
CA ASP A 14 4.55 5.57 14.77
C ASP A 14 3.35 6.53 14.93
N LEU A 15 2.16 6.14 14.46
CA LEU A 15 0.96 7.00 14.52
C LEU A 15 0.33 6.96 15.92
N ASP A 16 0.08 8.12 16.53
CA ASP A 16 -0.73 8.20 17.76
C ASP A 16 -2.24 8.03 17.47
N ASP A 17 -3.04 7.79 18.52
CA ASP A 17 -4.48 7.51 18.38
C ASP A 17 -5.22 8.72 17.77
N ALA A 18 -4.85 9.93 18.16
CA ALA A 18 -5.49 11.16 17.70
C ALA A 18 -5.27 11.40 16.20
N THR A 19 -4.04 11.20 15.72
CA THR A 19 -3.70 11.29 14.30
C THR A 19 -4.45 10.24 13.50
N LEU A 20 -4.50 9.00 14.00
CA LEU A 20 -5.21 7.92 13.33
C LEU A 20 -6.72 8.20 13.22
N LEU A 21 -7.36 8.67 14.30
CA LEU A 21 -8.76 9.07 14.29
C LEU A 21 -9.03 10.22 13.33
N THR A 22 -8.13 11.21 13.28
CA THR A 22 -8.23 12.34 12.34
C THR A 22 -8.18 11.84 10.89
N CYS A 23 -7.20 11.00 10.54
CA CYS A 23 -7.11 10.40 9.20
C CYS A 23 -8.37 9.56 8.86
N MET A 24 -8.92 8.83 9.84
CA MET A 24 -10.15 8.06 9.65
C MET A 24 -11.36 8.98 9.40
N ALA A 25 -11.49 10.05 10.18
CA ALA A 25 -12.58 11.02 10.01
C ALA A 25 -12.50 11.71 8.63
N GLU A 26 -11.31 12.08 8.18
CA GLU A 26 -11.09 12.64 6.84
C GLU A 26 -11.48 11.66 5.73
N ALA A 27 -11.07 10.38 5.85
CA ALA A 27 -11.44 9.36 4.88
C ALA A 27 -12.95 9.07 4.86
N ILE A 28 -13.59 9.02 6.03
CA ILE A 28 -15.05 8.87 6.16
C ILE A 28 -15.77 10.03 5.47
N ALA A 29 -15.33 11.27 5.73
CA ALA A 29 -15.91 12.46 5.12
C ALA A 29 -15.73 12.46 3.60
N ALA A 30 -14.55 12.08 3.10
CA ALA A 30 -14.27 11.97 1.67
C ALA A 30 -15.11 10.87 0.98
N LEU A 31 -15.42 9.80 1.70
CA LEU A 31 -16.28 8.70 1.23
C LEU A 31 -17.78 9.00 1.39
N GLY A 32 -18.15 10.10 2.05
CA GLY A 32 -19.55 10.48 2.28
C GLY A 32 -20.31 9.51 3.18
N LEU A 33 -19.63 8.87 4.14
CA LEU A 33 -20.23 7.90 5.05
C LEU A 33 -20.85 8.60 6.27
N ASP A 34 -22.06 8.19 6.63
CA ASP A 34 -22.77 8.68 7.84
C ASP A 34 -22.41 7.83 9.06
N VAL A 35 -21.13 7.88 9.46
CA VAL A 35 -20.58 7.13 10.61
C VAL A 35 -19.42 7.88 11.24
N SER A 36 -19.26 7.81 12.56
CA SER A 36 -18.12 8.42 13.24
C SER A 36 -16.87 7.54 13.14
N ALA A 37 -15.68 8.15 13.25
CA ALA A 37 -14.42 7.41 13.27
C ALA A 37 -14.30 6.50 14.51
N GLU A 38 -14.85 6.93 15.64
CA GLU A 38 -14.87 6.22 16.91
C GLU A 38 -15.77 4.98 16.86
N ASP A 39 -16.97 5.10 16.31
CA ASP A 39 -17.88 3.96 16.10
C ASP A 39 -17.25 2.96 15.12
N LEU A 40 -16.60 3.49 14.10
CA LEU A 40 -15.83 2.74 13.11
C LEU A 40 -14.48 2.24 13.64
N ALA A 41 -14.11 2.54 14.89
CA ALA A 41 -13.03 1.87 15.61
C ALA A 41 -13.57 0.80 16.58
N ALA A 42 -14.69 1.06 17.27
CA ALA A 42 -15.21 0.22 18.36
C ALA A 42 -15.83 -1.14 17.94
N ARG A 43 -16.56 -1.21 16.81
CA ARG A 43 -17.11 -2.46 16.24
C ARG A 43 -16.06 -3.55 15.87
N PRO A 44 -16.45 -4.84 15.86
CA PRO A 44 -15.63 -5.93 15.32
C PRO A 44 -15.42 -5.81 13.80
N TRP A 45 -14.39 -6.48 13.27
CA TRP A 45 -13.72 -6.14 12.01
C TRP A 45 -14.28 -6.80 10.74
N ASP A 46 -15.56 -7.18 10.75
CA ASP A 46 -16.21 -7.84 9.62
C ASP A 46 -17.11 -6.91 8.78
N ASP A 47 -16.90 -5.60 8.91
CA ASP A 47 -17.64 -4.61 8.14
C ASP A 47 -16.81 -4.15 6.93
N GLN A 48 -17.31 -4.41 5.72
CA GLN A 48 -16.71 -3.99 4.46
C GLN A 48 -16.41 -2.47 4.45
N GLY A 49 -17.24 -1.68 5.14
CA GLY A 49 -17.04 -0.24 5.32
C GLY A 49 -15.72 0.14 5.97
N ARG A 50 -15.24 -0.62 6.97
CA ARG A 50 -13.92 -0.35 7.58
C ARG A 50 -12.76 -0.62 6.64
N ARG A 51 -12.84 -1.69 5.85
CA ARG A 51 -11.77 -2.00 4.88
C ARG A 51 -11.68 -0.90 3.83
N LEU A 52 -12.82 -0.38 3.39
CA LEU A 52 -12.89 0.76 2.50
C LEU A 52 -12.24 2.00 3.14
N VAL A 53 -12.66 2.40 4.34
CA VAL A 53 -12.09 3.57 5.04
C VAL A 53 -10.57 3.43 5.23
N VAL A 54 -10.11 2.27 5.72
CA VAL A 54 -8.68 2.02 5.95
C VAL A 54 -7.87 2.09 4.65
N SER A 55 -8.44 1.67 3.52
CA SER A 55 -7.78 1.76 2.20
C SER A 55 -7.70 3.17 1.64
N CYS A 56 -8.51 4.10 2.17
CA CYS A 56 -8.59 5.48 1.73
C CYS A 56 -7.88 6.47 2.67
N LEU A 57 -7.17 5.97 3.70
CA LEU A 57 -6.48 6.84 4.65
C LEU A 57 -5.33 7.61 3.99
N ALA A 58 -5.39 8.93 4.08
CA ALA A 58 -4.26 9.80 3.78
C ALA A 58 -3.35 9.88 5.01
N LEU A 59 -2.32 9.05 5.05
CA LEU A 59 -1.42 8.98 6.20
C LEU A 59 -0.32 10.05 6.12
N PRO A 60 0.03 10.72 7.24
CA PRO A 60 1.15 11.66 7.26
C PRO A 60 2.47 10.95 7.00
N GLN A 61 3.49 11.70 6.57
CA GLN A 61 4.82 11.13 6.33
C GLN A 61 5.38 10.46 7.61
N PRO A 62 6.06 9.31 7.49
CA PRO A 62 6.69 8.66 8.63
C PRO A 62 7.74 9.58 9.26
N ARG A 63 7.72 9.67 10.59
CA ARG A 63 8.68 10.52 11.35
C ARG A 63 10.09 9.93 11.42
N ARG A 64 10.29 8.70 10.94
CA ARG A 64 11.62 8.09 10.83
C ARG A 64 12.24 8.52 9.51
N GLU A 65 13.50 8.94 9.59
CA GLU A 65 14.33 9.11 8.41
C GLU A 65 14.30 7.79 7.61
N LEU A 66 13.74 7.86 6.41
CA LEU A 66 13.86 6.79 5.42
C LEU A 66 15.34 6.74 5.06
N ALA A 67 16.08 5.87 5.74
CA ALA A 67 17.42 5.50 5.31
C ALA A 67 17.28 4.93 3.91
N MET A 68 17.61 5.72 2.90
CA MET A 68 17.72 5.24 1.53
C MET A 68 18.90 4.27 1.56
N PRO A 69 18.68 2.95 1.36
CA PRO A 69 19.81 2.04 1.27
C PRO A 69 20.68 2.54 0.11
N GLU A 70 21.97 2.71 0.36
CA GLU A 70 22.93 3.04 -0.68
C GLU A 70 22.99 1.85 -1.65
N HIS A 71 22.09 1.83 -2.62
CA HIS A 71 22.31 1.07 -3.83
C HIS A 71 23.40 1.82 -4.57
N HIS A 72 24.63 1.34 -4.41
CA HIS A 72 25.59 1.43 -5.49
C HIS A 72 24.89 0.87 -6.71
N LEU A 73 24.38 1.75 -7.56
CA LEU A 73 24.01 1.40 -8.91
C LEU A 73 25.29 0.81 -9.49
N ALA A 74 25.37 -0.52 -9.51
CA ALA A 74 26.33 -1.21 -10.32
C ALA A 74 25.93 -0.87 -11.76
N VAL A 75 26.35 0.31 -12.21
CA VAL A 75 26.46 0.65 -13.63
C VAL A 75 27.62 -0.18 -14.16
N GLY A 76 27.48 -1.50 -14.06
CA GLY A 76 28.27 -2.42 -14.86
C GLY A 76 27.97 -2.09 -16.31
N PRO A 77 28.97 -2.15 -17.21
CA PRO A 77 28.72 -1.92 -18.62
C PRO A 77 27.58 -2.83 -19.05
N LEU A 78 26.50 -2.24 -19.56
CA LEU A 78 25.38 -2.95 -20.17
C LEU A 78 25.96 -3.84 -21.28
N HIS A 79 26.27 -5.09 -20.96
CA HIS A 79 26.72 -6.06 -21.94
C HIS A 79 25.56 -6.25 -22.91
N LEU A 80 25.72 -5.75 -24.15
CA LEU A 80 24.75 -5.92 -25.25
C LEU A 80 24.29 -7.38 -25.44
N GLY A 81 25.11 -8.35 -24.99
CA GLY A 81 24.80 -9.78 -25.03
C GLY A 81 23.58 -10.21 -24.20
N ASP A 82 23.30 -9.56 -23.07
CA ASP A 82 22.16 -9.95 -22.21
C ASP A 82 20.81 -9.45 -22.73
N ARG A 83 20.80 -8.34 -23.47
CA ARG A 83 19.60 -7.83 -24.18
C ARG A 83 19.17 -8.73 -25.33
N LEU A 84 20.13 -9.34 -26.03
CA LEU A 84 19.81 -10.29 -27.10
C LEU A 84 19.21 -11.58 -26.55
N ARG A 85 19.72 -12.10 -25.43
CA ARG A 85 19.20 -13.34 -24.85
C ARG A 85 17.76 -13.20 -24.33
N SER A 86 17.39 -12.04 -23.77
CA SER A 86 16.02 -11.76 -23.35
C SER A 86 15.08 -11.53 -24.54
N ALA A 87 15.53 -10.83 -25.59
CA ALA A 87 14.77 -10.65 -26.82
C ALA A 87 14.49 -11.98 -27.54
N TRP A 88 15.45 -12.91 -27.55
CA TRP A 88 15.26 -14.24 -28.14
C TRP A 88 14.30 -15.13 -27.33
N ARG A 89 14.29 -15.03 -25.98
CA ARG A 89 13.26 -15.69 -25.16
C ARG A 89 11.87 -15.13 -25.42
N SER A 90 11.74 -13.83 -25.68
CA SER A 90 10.46 -13.21 -26.04
C SER A 90 9.92 -13.73 -27.38
N LEU A 91 10.79 -14.03 -28.33
CA LEU A 91 10.39 -14.49 -29.67
C LEU A 91 10.07 -16.00 -29.73
N LEU A 92 10.71 -16.82 -28.89
CA LEU A 92 10.50 -18.28 -28.86
C LEU A 92 9.57 -18.76 -27.73
N GLY A 93 9.20 -17.89 -26.78
CA GLY A 93 8.42 -18.25 -25.58
C GLY A 93 7.05 -17.58 -25.46
N ALA A 94 6.71 -16.62 -26.31
CA ALA A 94 5.40 -15.94 -26.25
C ALA A 94 4.32 -16.75 -27.00
N ARG A 95 4.01 -17.96 -26.52
CA ARG A 95 2.68 -18.53 -26.74
C ARG A 95 1.74 -17.83 -25.76
N SER A 96 1.11 -16.77 -26.25
CA SER A 96 0.01 -16.07 -25.62
C SER A 96 -1.13 -17.04 -25.29
N THR A 97 -1.32 -17.38 -24.02
CA THR A 97 -2.61 -17.80 -23.51
C THR A 97 -3.23 -16.61 -22.77
N LEU A 98 -3.72 -15.64 -23.55
CA LEU A 98 -4.62 -14.60 -23.09
C LEU A 98 -5.64 -14.34 -24.19
N GLY A 99 -6.85 -14.89 -23.96
CA GLY A 99 -8.12 -14.32 -24.39
C GLY A 99 -8.60 -14.65 -25.81
N GLU A 100 -9.63 -15.50 -25.90
CA GLU A 100 -10.89 -15.11 -26.56
C GLU A 100 -12.02 -16.09 -26.16
N SER A 101 -13.07 -15.50 -25.56
CA SER A 101 -14.48 -15.95 -25.44
C SER A 101 -14.81 -17.30 -24.79
#